data_AF-A0A954QZG5-F1
#
_entry.id   AF-A0A954QZG5-F1
#
_cell.length_a   1.000
_cell.length_b   1.000
_cell.length_c   1.000
_cell.angle_alpha   90.00
_cell.angle_beta   90.00
_cell.angle_gamma   90.00
#
_symmetry.space_group_name_H-M   'P 1'
#
loop_
_entity.id
_entity.type
_entity.pdbx_description
1 polymer ?
#
loop_
_entity_poly.entity_id
_entity_poly.type
_entity_poly.pdbx_seq_one_letter_code
_entity_poly.pdbx_strand_id
1 'polypeptide(L)' 'MLKCGDQILPDIKLVAFLGRGEFGEVWKATAPGGSHVALKFVELTAQQGQKEFRAVQRIKGIRHPNI' A
#
# COMPACT_ATOMS: atom_id res chain seq x y z
N MET A 1 -0.71 -9.85 -12.46
CA MET A 1 -0.70 -10.32 -11.06
C MET A 1 0.62 -9.86 -10.45
N LEU A 2 0.61 -9.22 -9.29
CA LEU A 2 1.83 -8.68 -8.66
C LEU A 2 2.71 -9.80 -8.12
N LYS A 3 4.02 -9.59 -8.14
CA LYS A 3 5.03 -10.53 -7.63
C LYS A 3 6.22 -9.82 -7.01
N CYS A 4 6.98 -10.58 -6.22
CA CYS A 4 8.27 -10.11 -5.70
C CYS A 4 9.18 -9.72 -6.87
N GLY A 5 9.80 -8.56 -6.74
CA GLY A 5 10.67 -7.98 -7.75
C GLY A 5 9.99 -6.98 -8.68
N ASP A 6 8.65 -6.87 -8.67
CA ASP A 6 7.96 -5.88 -9.49
C ASP A 6 8.35 -4.45 -9.09
N GLN A 7 8.69 -3.64 -10.09
CA GLN A 7 9.01 -2.23 -9.95
C GLN A 7 7.72 -1.42 -10.10
N ILE A 8 7.22 -0.84 -9.01
CA ILE A 8 5.94 -0.12 -8.98
C ILE A 8 6.12 1.35 -9.35
N LEU A 9 7.19 1.96 -8.83
CA LEU A 9 7.68 3.29 -9.19
C LEU A 9 9.21 3.20 -9.31
N PRO A 10 9.91 4.16 -9.96
CA PRO A 10 11.36 4.07 -10.21
C PRO A 10 12.19 3.68 -8.98
N ASP A 11 11.80 4.15 -7.80
CA ASP A 11 12.50 3.89 -6.55
C ASP A 11 11.73 2.98 -5.57
N ILE A 12 10.69 2.28 -6.05
CA ILE A 12 9.84 1.39 -5.24
C ILE A 12 9.72 0.01 -5.88
N LYS A 13 10.18 -1.01 -5.15
CA LYS A 13 10.18 -2.41 -5.60
C LYS A 13 9.52 -3.33 -4.57
N LEU A 14 8.65 -4.23 -5.02
CA LEU A 14 8.01 -5.24 -4.17
C LEU A 14 9.02 -6.30 -3.72
N VAL A 15 8.99 -6.67 -2.44
CA VAL A 15 9.93 -7.65 -1.86
C VAL A 15 9.24 -8.83 -1.19
N ALA A 16 8.01 -8.67 -0.67
CA ALA A 16 7.25 -9.77 -0.09
C ALA A 16 5.75 -9.47 -0.08
N PHE A 17 4.93 -10.48 -0.32
CA PHE A 17 3.49 -10.39 -0.07
C PHE A 17 3.24 -10.41 1.43
N LEU A 18 2.38 -9.51 1.93
CA LEU A 18 2.04 -9.43 3.35
C LEU A 18 0.64 -9.96 3.65
N GLY A 19 -0.29 -9.86 2.69
CA GLY A 19 -1.63 -10.40 2.87
C GLY A 19 -2.65 -9.87 1.87
N ARG A 20 -3.81 -10.51 1.84
CA ARG A 20 -4.97 -10.10 1.05
C ARG A 20 -6.19 -10.07 1.95
N GLY A 21 -6.96 -9.00 1.86
CA GLY A 21 -8.27 -8.87 2.47
C GLY A 21 -9.33 -8.56 1.44
N GLU A 22 -10.53 -8.24 1.92
CA GLU A 22 -11.68 -7.88 1.08
C GLU A 22 -11.42 -6.67 0.17
N PHE A 23 -10.56 -5.75 0.61
CA PHE A 23 -10.31 -4.47 -0.07
C PHE A 23 -8.99 -4.44 -0.86
N GLY A 24 -8.43 -5.61 -1.14
CA GLY A 24 -7.23 -5.76 -1.95
C GLY A 24 -6.07 -6.41 -1.21
N GLU A 25 -4.86 -6.18 -1.73
CA GLU A 25 -3.65 -6.85 -1.27
C GLU A 25 -2.58 -5.87 -0.76
N VAL A 26 -1.79 -6.34 0.19
CA VAL A 26 -0.72 -5.59 0.85
C VAL A 26 0.60 -6.28 0.57
N TRP A 27 1.58 -5.48 0.17
CA TRP A 27 2.94 -5.92 -0.11
C TRP A 27 3.96 -5.11 0.68
N LYS A 28 5.02 -5.76 1.12
CA LYS A 28 6.25 -5.09 1.57
C LYS A 28 7.01 -4.63 0.33
N ALA A 29 7.49 -3.40 0.36
CA ALA A 29 8.33 -2.82 -0.66
C ALA A 29 9.57 -2.14 -0.07
N THR A 30 10.61 -2.01 -0.88
CA THR A 30 11.74 -1.12 -0.61
C THR A 30 11.45 0.23 -1.23
N ALA A 31 11.61 1.30 -0.45
CA ALA A 31 11.43 2.69 -0.86
C ALA A 31 12.80 3.40 -0.99
N PRO A 32 12.86 4.66 -1.50
CA PRO A 32 14.10 5.42 -1.54
C PRO A 32 14.83 5.42 -0.19
N GLY A 33 16.16 5.31 -0.23
CA GLY A 33 16.99 5.25 0.97
C GLY A 33 16.98 3.91 1.71
N GLY A 34 16.41 2.85 1.12
CA GLY A 34 16.46 1.48 1.66
C GLY A 34 15.44 1.20 2.77
N SER A 35 14.56 2.16 3.07
CA SER A 35 13.48 1.96 4.02
C SER A 35 12.45 0.97 3.50
N HIS A 36 11.78 0.26 4.41
CA HIS A 36 10.70 -0.65 4.07
C HIS A 36 9.35 0.00 4.31
N VAL A 37 8.45 -0.14 3.33
CA VAL A 37 7.07 0.38 3.41
C VAL A 37 6.09 -0.74 3.08
N ALA A 38 4.85 -0.60 3.58
CA ALA A 38 3.72 -1.39 3.15
C ALA A 38 2.97 -0.66 2.04
N LEU A 39 2.72 -1.32 0.91
CA LEU A 39 1.91 -0.83 -0.19
C LEU A 39 0.59 -1.61 -0.21
N LYS A 40 -0.53 -0.91 -0.05
CA LYS A 40 -1.88 -1.47 -0.19
C LYS A 40 -2.41 -1.13 -1.58
N PHE A 41 -2.71 -2.15 -2.37
CA PHE A 41 -3.33 -2.03 -3.68
C PHE A 41 -4.84 -2.19 -3.52
N VAL A 42 -5.59 -1.13 -3.83
CA VAL A 42 -7.04 -1.08 -3.68
C VAL A 42 -7.66 -0.89 -5.06
N GLU A 43 -8.71 -1.68 -5.35
CA GLU A 43 -9.50 -1.49 -6.57
C GLU A 43 -10.49 -0.33 -6.39
N LEU A 44 -10.33 0.73 -7.18
CA LEU A 44 -11.11 1.96 -7.06
C LEU A 44 -12.45 1.93 -7.81
N THR A 45 -12.68 0.94 -8.68
CA THR A 45 -13.91 0.80 -9.48
C THR A 45 -15.12 0.45 -8.61
N ALA A 46 -14.91 -0.18 -7.45
CA ALA A 46 -15.95 -0.51 -6.49
C ALA A 46 -16.28 0.67 -5.57
N GLN A 47 -17.54 0.78 -5.14
CA GLN A 47 -18.00 1.77 -4.14
C GLN A 47 -17.14 1.75 -2.87
N GLN A 48 -16.61 0.57 -2.53
CA GLN A 48 -15.74 0.35 -1.40
C GLN A 48 -14.35 0.98 -1.57
N GLY A 49 -13.78 0.97 -2.78
CA GLY A 49 -12.52 1.66 -3.07
C GLY A 49 -12.59 3.16 -2.81
N GLN A 50 -13.74 3.79 -3.12
CA GLN A 50 -13.97 5.21 -2.81
C GLN A 50 -14.09 5.48 -1.30
N LYS A 51 -14.57 4.53 -0.50
CA LYS A 51 -14.60 4.64 0.97
C LYS A 51 -13.19 4.55 1.54
N GLU A 52 -12.40 3.58 1.10
CA GLU A 52 -10.99 3.42 1.48
C GLU A 52 -10.17 4.67 1.13
N PHE A 53 -10.32 5.20 -0.08
CA PHE A 53 -9.63 6.42 -0.50
C PHE A 53 -9.95 7.60 0.45
N ARG A 54 -11.23 7.79 0.79
CA ARG A 54 -11.65 8.83 1.75
C ARG A 54 -11.11 8.59 3.16
N ALA A 55 -10.98 7.33 3.59
CA ALA A 55 -10.37 7.02 4.87
C ALA A 55 -8.88 7.39 4.89
N VAL A 56 -8.13 7.03 3.84
CA VAL A 56 -6.72 7.42 3.67
C VAL A 56 -6.56 8.93 3.70
N GLN A 57 -7.41 9.70 3.01
CA GLN A 57 -7.34 11.16 3.04
C GLN A 57 -7.51 11.76 4.44
N ARG A 58 -8.28 11.10 5.33
CA ARG A 58 -8.46 11.54 6.72
C ARG A 58 -7.24 11.24 7.60
N ILE A 59 -6.58 10.10 7.38
CA ILE A 59 -5.50 9.64 8.26
C ILE A 59 -4.09 10.00 7.78
N LYS A 60 -3.91 10.39 6.50
CA LYS A 60 -2.58 10.63 5.89
C LYS A 60 -1.69 11.64 6.61
N GLY A 61 -2.28 12.52 7.43
CA GLY A 61 -1.58 13.54 8.20
C GLY A 61 -1.26 13.14 9.65
N ILE A 62 -1.73 11.99 10.12
CA ILE A 62 -1.50 11.56 11.50
C ILE A 62 -0.02 11.19 11.67
N ARG A 63 0.61 11.77 12.68
CA ARG A 63 1.96 11.43 13.14
C ARG A 63 1.89 11.22 14.64
N HIS A 64 1.67 9.98 15.05
CA HIS A 64 1.50 9.64 16.45
C HIS A 64 2.20 8.29 16.71
N PRO A 65 2.99 8.13 17.79
CA PRO A 65 3.82 6.92 17.99
C PRO A 65 3.03 5.62 18.16
N ASN A 66 1.72 5.72 18.44
CA ASN A 66 0.82 4.59 18.69
C ASN A 66 -0.30 4.45 17.63
N ILE A 67 -0.20 5.16 16.49
CA ILE A 67 -1.17 5.09 15.39
C ILE A 67 -0.43 5.04 14.05
#